data_AF-A0A7S1VUK9-F1
#
_entry.id   AF-A0A7S1VUK9-F1
#
_cell.length_a   1.000
_cell.length_b   1.000
_cell.length_c   1.000
_cell.angle_alpha   90.00
_cell.angle_beta   90.00
_cell.angle_gamma   90.00
#
_symmetry.space_group_name_H-M   'P 1'
#
loop_
_entity.id
_entity.type
_entity.pdbx_description
1 polymer ?
#
loop_
_entity_poly.entity_id
_entity_poly.type
_entity_poly.pdbx_seq_one_letter_code
_entity_poly.pdbx_strand_id
1 'polypeptide(L)'
;NHTIRGAMYPGCAQFYGPFYLGMSEISTAVLCILANFDEPPAGVTGLADAYPITKVTVGAIFVTLFIICRCIIWPMCSYYFIRDCNWTFENKTHAMLTPSRGRWIRGLQWCLSGLSILQVAWLGQIFLLGKAELVKMGWIEE
;
A
#
# COMPACT_ATOMS: atom_id res chain seq x y z
N ASN A 1 3.33 2.12 32.19
CA ASN A 1 3.34 3.31 31.31
C ASN A 1 3.43 2.88 29.84
N HIS A 2 2.30 2.63 29.19
CA HIS A 2 2.25 2.36 27.75
C HIS A 2 1.80 3.62 27.03
N THR A 3 2.71 4.23 26.27
CA THR A 3 2.45 5.37 25.42
C THR A 3 1.64 4.91 24.21
N ILE A 4 0.41 5.41 24.08
CA ILE A 4 -0.45 5.23 22.92
C ILE A 4 0.25 5.93 21.74
N ARG A 5 0.85 5.15 20.82
CA ARG A 5 1.67 5.70 19.72
C ARG A 5 0.86 6.20 18.52
N GLY A 6 -0.38 5.73 18.38
CA GLY A 6 -1.38 6.33 17.53
C GLY A 6 -2.58 6.60 18.43
N ALA A 7 -2.65 7.79 19.04
CA ALA A 7 -3.81 8.18 19.83
C ALA A 7 -5.08 7.74 19.07
N MET A 8 -6.02 7.03 19.67
CA MET A 8 -7.32 6.74 19.01
C MET A 8 -8.45 7.41 19.81
N TYR A 9 -8.12 8.49 20.51
CA TYR A 9 -9.05 9.32 21.27
C TYR A 9 -8.39 10.64 21.74
N PRO A 10 -9.04 11.81 21.65
CA PRO A 10 -9.87 12.33 20.56
C PRO A 10 -9.00 13.19 19.62
N GLY A 11 -8.79 12.76 18.37
CA GLY A 11 -8.00 13.54 17.39
C GLY A 11 -7.42 12.79 16.19
N CYS A 12 -7.55 11.48 16.11
CA CYS A 12 -6.62 10.69 15.29
C CYS A 12 -7.22 9.89 14.13
N ALA A 13 -8.09 10.54 13.38
CA ALA A 13 -8.17 10.26 11.95
C ALA A 13 -6.99 10.87 11.18
N GLN A 14 -6.20 11.77 11.81
CA GLN A 14 -5.20 12.61 11.13
C GLN A 14 -3.93 11.89 10.66
N PHE A 15 -3.57 10.73 11.24
CA PHE A 15 -2.40 9.97 10.76
C PHE A 15 -2.81 8.82 9.85
N TYR A 16 -3.71 7.94 10.33
CA TYR A 16 -4.15 6.78 9.55
C TYR A 16 -4.97 7.17 8.32
N GLY A 17 -5.80 8.23 8.38
CA GLY A 17 -6.60 8.68 7.25
C GLY A 17 -5.74 9.11 6.05
N PRO A 18 -4.86 10.11 6.19
CA PRO A 18 -3.96 10.53 5.12
C PRO A 18 -2.98 9.44 4.66
N PHE A 19 -2.63 8.52 5.56
CA PHE A 19 -1.80 7.37 5.20
C PHE A 19 -2.52 6.42 4.25
N TYR A 20 -3.70 5.91 4.64
CA TYR A 20 -4.44 4.91 3.86
C TYR A 20 -5.18 5.48 2.63
N LEU A 21 -5.52 6.77 2.63
CA LEU A 21 -6.23 7.45 1.53
C LEU A 21 -5.31 8.29 0.64
N GLY A 22 -4.00 8.25 0.83
CA GLY A 22 -3.08 9.09 0.06
C GLY A 22 -1.67 8.55 0.00
N MET A 23 -0.94 8.56 1.12
CA MET A 23 0.49 8.21 1.11
C MET A 23 0.75 6.77 0.67
N SER A 24 -0.15 5.84 0.96
CA SER A 24 -0.05 4.46 0.48
C SER A 24 -0.19 4.30 -1.04
N GLU A 25 -0.73 5.31 -1.73
CA GLU A 25 -1.00 5.27 -3.18
C GLU A 25 0.11 5.93 -4.00
N ILE A 26 1.11 6.56 -3.37
CA ILE A 26 2.22 7.22 -4.08
C ILE A 26 2.95 6.25 -5.02
N SER A 27 3.19 5.01 -4.58
CA SER A 27 3.80 3.99 -5.45
C SER A 27 2.92 3.67 -6.67
N THR A 28 1.60 3.69 -6.50
CA THR A 28 0.64 3.42 -7.57
C THR A 28 0.55 4.61 -8.54
N ALA A 29 0.65 5.85 -8.06
CA ALA A 29 0.72 7.03 -8.92
C ALA A 29 1.95 6.96 -9.85
N VAL A 30 3.11 6.54 -9.34
CA VAL A 30 4.30 6.34 -10.17
C VAL A 30 4.13 5.16 -11.13
N LEU A 31 3.46 4.08 -10.71
CA LEU A 31 3.12 2.98 -11.62
C LEU A 31 2.24 3.44 -12.79
N CYS A 32 1.27 4.32 -12.55
CA CYS A 32 0.45 4.89 -13.62
C CYS A 32 1.28 5.71 -14.62
N ILE A 33 2.33 6.40 -14.15
CA ILE A 33 3.28 7.08 -15.06
C ILE A 33 4.05 6.03 -15.86
N LEU A 34 4.55 4.99 -15.20
CA LEU A 34 5.29 3.90 -15.85
C LEU A 34 4.46 3.19 -16.92
N ALA A 35 3.17 2.97 -16.67
CA ALA A 35 2.25 2.32 -17.60
C ALA A 35 2.10 3.06 -18.94
N ASN A 36 2.36 4.38 -18.99
CA ASN A 36 2.38 5.12 -20.26
C ASN A 36 3.54 4.69 -21.19
N PHE A 37 4.59 4.05 -20.64
CA PHE A 37 5.74 3.52 -21.38
C PHE A 37 5.58 2.05 -21.79
N ASP A 38 4.43 1.44 -21.53
CA ASP A 38 4.10 0.08 -21.99
C ASP A 38 3.68 0.08 -23.46
N GLU A 39 3.61 -1.10 -24.06
CA GLU A 39 3.14 -1.25 -25.43
C GLU A 39 1.63 -0.96 -25.55
N PRO A 40 1.15 -0.49 -26.72
CA PRO A 40 -0.28 -0.31 -26.97
C PRO A 40 -1.06 -1.61 -26.72
N PRO A 41 -2.28 -1.53 -26.14
CA PRO A 41 -3.14 -0.36 -26.05
C PRO A 41 -3.01 0.46 -24.75
N ALA A 42 -2.23 0.01 -23.77
CA ALA A 42 -2.16 0.66 -22.46
C ALA A 42 -1.22 1.87 -22.44
N GLY A 43 -0.13 1.82 -23.20
CA GLY A 43 0.85 2.91 -23.28
C GLY A 43 0.82 3.69 -24.59
N VAL A 44 1.61 4.75 -24.63
CA VAL A 44 1.72 5.67 -25.77
C VAL A 44 2.75 5.14 -26.76
N THR A 45 2.32 4.88 -28.01
CA THR A 45 3.18 4.36 -29.07
C THR A 45 4.43 5.22 -29.26
N GLY A 46 5.61 4.61 -29.19
CA GLY A 46 6.91 5.27 -29.41
C GLY A 46 7.44 6.10 -28.23
N LEU A 47 6.71 6.20 -27.12
CA LEU A 47 7.16 6.98 -25.95
C LEU A 47 8.36 6.32 -25.25
N ALA A 48 8.37 5.00 -25.16
CA ALA A 48 9.49 4.23 -24.60
C ALA A 48 10.76 4.36 -25.45
N ASP A 49 10.61 4.37 -26.78
CA ASP A 49 11.74 4.50 -27.71
C ASP A 49 12.30 5.92 -27.73
N ALA A 50 11.44 6.93 -27.56
CA ALA A 50 11.84 8.33 -27.48
C ALA A 50 12.56 8.67 -26.16
N TYR A 51 12.20 8.02 -25.05
CA TYR A 51 12.73 8.30 -23.72
C TYR A 51 13.10 7.03 -22.92
N PRO A 52 14.07 6.23 -23.39
CA PRO A 52 14.42 4.95 -22.76
C PRO A 52 14.99 5.13 -21.35
N ILE A 53 15.79 6.19 -21.13
CA ILE A 53 16.37 6.51 -19.82
C ILE A 53 15.27 6.86 -18.81
N THR A 54 14.26 7.61 -19.24
CA THR A 54 13.13 7.99 -18.38
C THR A 54 12.33 6.77 -17.97
N LYS A 55 12.05 5.83 -18.89
CA LYS A 55 11.38 4.55 -18.57
C LYS A 55 12.10 3.79 -17.46
N VAL A 56 13.41 3.62 -17.59
CA VAL A 56 14.23 2.91 -16.59
C VAL A 56 14.22 3.66 -15.25
N THR A 57 14.37 4.98 -15.28
CA THR A 57 14.40 5.81 -14.06
C THR A 57 13.08 5.76 -13.31
N VAL A 58 11.95 5.91 -14.01
CA VAL A 58 10.61 5.82 -13.42
C VAL A 58 10.35 4.42 -12.86
N GLY A 59 10.82 3.37 -13.55
CA GLY A 59 10.78 2.00 -13.04
C GLY A 59 11.55 1.82 -11.72
N ALA A 60 12.77 2.36 -11.63
CA ALA A 60 13.57 2.31 -10.41
C ALA A 60 12.92 3.07 -9.24
N ILE A 61 12.32 4.24 -9.52
CA ILE A 61 11.57 5.02 -8.54
C ILE A 61 10.33 4.24 -8.06
N PHE A 62 9.60 3.61 -8.99
CA PHE A 62 8.45 2.77 -8.66
C PHE A 62 8.84 1.65 -7.70
N VAL A 63 9.87 0.86 -8.01
CA VAL A 63 10.30 -0.26 -7.16
C VAL A 63 10.68 0.22 -5.76
N THR A 64 11.44 1.32 -5.69
CA THR A 64 11.88 1.89 -4.42
C THR A 64 10.69 2.34 -3.56
N LEU A 65 9.77 3.10 -4.15
CA LEU A 65 8.56 3.57 -3.46
C LEU A 65 7.64 2.41 -3.08
N PHE A 66 7.53 1.40 -3.93
CA PHE A 66 6.72 0.22 -3.68
C PHE A 66 7.23 -0.54 -2.45
N ILE A 67 8.55 -0.78 -2.34
CA ILE A 67 9.15 -1.44 -1.17
C ILE A 67 8.90 -0.61 0.10
N ILE A 68 9.18 0.69 0.06
CA ILE A 68 9.01 1.56 1.23
C ILE A 68 7.54 1.62 1.65
N CYS A 69 6.64 1.97 0.75
CA CYS A 69 5.23 2.18 1.07
C CYS A 69 4.50 0.87 1.39
N ARG A 70 4.67 -0.19 0.58
CA ARG A 70 3.87 -1.42 0.67
C ARG A 70 4.54 -2.52 1.50
N CYS A 71 5.86 -2.66 1.46
CA CYS A 71 6.55 -3.72 2.20
C CYS A 71 6.98 -3.31 3.61
N ILE A 72 7.21 -2.01 3.86
CA ILE A 72 7.72 -1.52 5.15
C ILE A 72 6.64 -0.74 5.90
N ILE A 73 6.17 0.38 5.34
CA ILE A 73 5.27 1.28 6.07
C ILE A 73 3.87 0.66 6.26
N TRP A 74 3.31 0.04 5.22
CA TRP A 74 1.98 -0.59 5.28
C TRP A 74 1.83 -1.62 6.42
N PRO A 75 2.68 -2.65 6.56
CA PRO A 75 2.54 -3.62 7.65
C PRO A 75 2.76 -2.99 9.02
N MET A 76 3.69 -2.03 9.16
CA MET A 76 3.88 -1.30 10.42
C MET A 76 2.63 -0.53 10.82
N CYS A 77 2.08 0.30 9.93
CA CYS A 77 0.86 1.06 10.17
C CYS A 77 -0.34 0.14 10.45
N SER A 78 -0.45 -0.97 9.71
CA SER A 78 -1.55 -1.92 9.88
C SER A 78 -1.49 -2.65 11.21
N TYR A 79 -0.29 -3.03 11.66
CA TYR A 79 -0.08 -3.60 12.98
C TYR A 79 -0.54 -2.65 14.09
N TYR A 80 -0.09 -1.39 14.04
CA TYR A 80 -0.47 -0.40 15.04
C TYR A 80 -1.97 -0.08 14.99
N PHE A 81 -2.56 0.05 13.80
CA PHE A 81 -3.99 0.29 13.63
C PHE A 81 -4.83 -0.85 14.24
N ILE A 82 -4.51 -2.12 13.93
CA ILE A 82 -5.24 -3.27 14.47
C ILE A 82 -5.08 -3.34 15.99
N ARG A 83 -3.88 -3.09 16.51
CA ARG A 83 -3.61 -3.08 17.95
C ARG A 83 -4.43 -1.99 18.65
N ASP A 84 -4.45 -0.78 18.11
CA ASP A 84 -5.19 0.36 18.68
C ASP A 84 -6.71 0.11 18.60
N CYS A 85 -7.20 -0.51 17.53
CA CYS A 85 -8.59 -0.97 17.39
C CYS A 85 -8.96 -2.02 18.45
N ASN A 86 -8.14 -3.05 18.65
CA ASN A 86 -8.41 -4.10 19.64
C ASN A 86 -8.37 -3.55 21.07
N TRP A 87 -7.40 -2.68 21.36
CA TRP A 87 -7.28 -2.02 22.66
C TRP A 87 -8.50 -1.15 22.99
N THR A 88 -9.09 -0.53 21.96
CA THR A 88 -10.33 0.25 22.06
C THR A 88 -11.55 -0.62 22.43
N PHE A 89 -11.57 -1.90 22.02
CA PHE A 89 -12.65 -2.85 22.39
C PHE A 89 -12.43 -3.53 23.74
N GLU A 90 -11.18 -3.79 24.12
CA GLU A 90 -10.82 -4.42 25.40
C GLU A 90 -11.01 -3.47 26.58
N ASN A 91 -10.61 -2.20 26.43
CA ASN A 91 -10.81 -1.19 27.46
C ASN A 91 -12.18 -0.54 27.30
N LYS A 92 -13.22 -1.23 27.80
CA LYS A 92 -14.61 -0.72 27.89
C LYS A 92 -14.75 0.54 28.77
N THR A 93 -13.65 1.09 29.27
CA THR A 93 -13.57 2.20 30.24
C THR A 93 -14.06 3.53 29.68
N HIS A 94 -14.33 3.66 28.38
CA HIS A 94 -14.84 4.90 27.81
C HIS A 94 -16.35 4.79 27.54
N ALA A 95 -17.13 5.49 28.36
CA ALA A 95 -18.55 5.79 28.20
C ALA A 95 -18.92 6.54 26.89
N MET A 96 -18.07 6.47 25.85
CA MET A 96 -18.18 7.20 24.59
C MET A 96 -18.10 6.31 23.34
N LEU A 97 -17.95 4.99 23.48
CA LEU A 97 -18.07 4.07 22.34
C LEU A 97 -19.55 3.86 22.01
N THR A 98 -20.12 4.83 21.29
CA THR A 98 -21.47 4.68 20.75
C THR A 98 -21.51 3.43 19.84
N PRO A 99 -22.60 2.64 19.83
CA PRO A 99 -22.73 1.45 19.00
C PRO A 99 -22.47 1.71 17.50
N SER A 100 -22.71 2.94 17.03
CA SER A 100 -22.37 3.40 15.68
C SER A 100 -20.86 3.44 15.42
N ARG A 101 -20.07 4.01 16.35
CA ARG A 101 -18.61 4.09 16.22
C ARG A 101 -17.93 2.73 16.26
N GLY A 102 -18.40 1.82 17.13
CA GLY A 102 -17.89 0.45 17.18
C GLY A 102 -18.08 -0.30 15.86
N ARG A 103 -19.21 -0.08 15.16
CA ARG A 103 -19.45 -0.64 13.81
C ARG A 103 -18.51 -0.05 12.77
N TRP A 104 -18.26 1.26 12.80
CA TRP A 104 -17.30 1.91 11.88
C TRP A 104 -15.88 1.40 12.06
N ILE A 105 -15.39 1.27 13.29
CA ILE A 105 -14.04 0.77 13.57
C ILE A 105 -13.88 -0.67 13.05
N ARG A 106 -14.87 -1.55 13.30
CA ARG A 106 -14.85 -2.91 12.74
C ARG A 106 -14.87 -2.89 11.21
N GLY A 107 -15.72 -2.06 10.60
CA GLY A 107 -15.78 -1.92 9.14
C GLY A 107 -14.42 -1.53 8.55
N LEU A 108 -13.75 -0.53 9.13
CA LEU A 108 -12.41 -0.12 8.71
C LEU A 108 -11.37 -1.23 8.89
N GLN A 109 -11.45 -1.99 9.98
CA GLN A 109 -10.57 -3.15 10.22
C GLN A 109 -10.77 -4.25 9.17
N TRP A 110 -12.02 -4.54 8.77
CA TRP A 110 -12.33 -5.48 7.69
C TRP A 110 -11.80 -4.98 6.33
N CYS A 111 -12.02 -3.71 6.01
CA CYS A 111 -11.48 -3.10 4.80
C CYS A 111 -9.95 -3.16 4.77
N LEU A 112 -9.28 -2.86 5.89
CA LEU A 112 -7.83 -2.92 5.98
C LEU A 112 -7.28 -4.34 5.74
N SER A 113 -7.94 -5.36 6.32
CA SER A 113 -7.60 -6.76 6.06
C SER A 113 -7.75 -7.12 4.58
N GLY A 114 -8.86 -6.72 3.96
CA GLY A 114 -9.09 -6.93 2.52
C GLY A 114 -8.04 -6.23 1.65
N LEU A 115 -7.73 -4.97 1.95
CA LEU A 115 -6.69 -4.22 1.25
C LEU A 115 -5.31 -4.86 1.43
N SER A 116 -4.99 -5.37 2.61
CA SER A 116 -3.72 -6.05 2.88
C SER A 116 -3.59 -7.36 2.11
N ILE A 117 -4.67 -8.15 1.98
CA ILE A 117 -4.70 -9.34 1.13
C ILE A 117 -4.45 -8.95 -0.34
N LEU A 118 -5.13 -7.90 -0.81
CA LEU A 118 -4.95 -7.39 -2.15
C LEU A 118 -3.48 -6.97 -2.39
N GLN A 119 -2.84 -6.29 -1.41
CA GLN A 119 -1.42 -5.94 -1.49
C GLN A 119 -0.52 -7.15 -1.70
N VAL A 120 -0.76 -8.25 -0.98
CA VAL A 120 0.00 -9.49 -1.14
C VAL A 120 -0.23 -10.11 -2.51
N ALA A 121 -1.47 -10.08 -3.02
CA ALA A 121 -1.78 -10.57 -4.36
C ALA A 121 -1.04 -9.77 -5.46
N TRP A 122 -1.02 -8.44 -5.37
CA TRP A 122 -0.28 -7.57 -6.28
C TRP A 122 1.23 -7.81 -6.21
N LEU A 123 1.78 -7.95 -5.00
CA LEU A 123 3.18 -8.30 -4.80
C LEU A 123 3.52 -9.61 -5.53
N GLY A 124 2.66 -10.62 -5.40
CA GLY A 124 2.80 -11.89 -6.10
C GLY A 124 2.81 -11.74 -7.62
N GLN A 125 1.91 -10.92 -8.18
CA GLN A 125 1.88 -10.63 -9.62
C GLN A 125 3.17 -9.95 -10.10
N ILE A 126 3.69 -8.97 -9.36
CA ILE A 126 4.94 -8.29 -9.68
C ILE A 126 6.11 -9.28 -9.69
N PHE A 127 6.17 -10.20 -8.72
CA PHE A 127 7.21 -11.24 -8.70
C PHE A 127 7.10 -12.22 -9.88
N LEU A 128 5.89 -12.64 -10.24
CA LEU A 128 5.67 -13.55 -11.38
C LEU A 128 6.06 -12.89 -12.70
N LEU A 129 5.63 -11.64 -12.92
CA LEU A 129 6.03 -10.83 -14.08
C LEU A 129 7.54 -10.61 -14.10
N GLY A 130 8.15 -10.27 -12.96
CA GLY A 130 9.59 -10.10 -12.83
C GLY A 130 10.37 -11.37 -13.15
N LYS A 131 9.92 -12.55 -12.65
CA LYS A 131 10.54 -13.84 -13.00
C LYS A 131 10.45 -14.09 -14.51
N ALA A 132 9.29 -13.87 -15.12
CA ALA A 132 9.11 -14.07 -16.56
C ALA A 132 10.03 -13.18 -17.40
N GLU A 133 10.21 -11.91 -17.01
CA GLU A 133 11.16 -11.01 -17.69
C GLU A 133 12.62 -11.45 -17.52
N LEU A 134 13.02 -11.91 -16.31
CA LEU A 134 14.37 -12.41 -16.07
C LEU A 134 14.69 -13.69 -16.87
N VAL A 135 13.70 -14.57 -17.05
CA VAL A 135 13.82 -15.75 -17.92
C VAL A 135 13.99 -15.34 -19.38
N LYS A 136 13.20 -14.37 -19.88
CA LYS A 136 13.36 -13.84 -21.26
C LYS A 136 14.73 -13.25 -21.52
N MET A 137 15.33 -12.60 -20.51
CA MET A 137 16.66 -12.03 -20.60
C MET A 137 17.77 -13.09 -20.51
N GLY A 138 17.45 -14.34 -20.15
CA GLY A 138 18.41 -15.45 -20.04
C GLY A 138 19.20 -15.47 -18.73
N TRP A 139 18.71 -14.81 -17.68
CA TRP A 139 19.43 -14.69 -16.41
C TRP A 139 19.10 -15.82 -15.43
N ILE A 140 18.04 -16.58 -15.67
CA ILE A 140 17.54 -17.68 -14.83
C ILE A 140 17.03 -18.81 -15.73
N GLU A 141 17.42 -20.06 -15.46
CA GLU A 141 16.85 -21.27 -16.09
C GLU A 141 15.47 -21.61 -15.48
N GLU A 142 14.53 -22.13 -16.29
CA GLU A 142 13.10 -22.29 -15.96
C GLU A 142 12.78 -22.96 -14.61
#